data_AF-A0A7V4MIM6-F1
#
_entry.id   AF-A0A7V4MIM6-F1
#
_cell.length_a   1.000
_cell.length_b   1.000
_cell.length_c   1.000
_cell.angle_alpha   90.00
_cell.angle_beta   90.00
_cell.angle_gamma   90.00
#
_symmetry.space_group_name_H-M   'P 1'
#
loop_
_entity.id
_entity.type
_entity.pdbx_description
1 polymer ?
#
loop_
_entity_poly.entity_id
_entity_poly.type
_entity_poly.pdbx_seq_one_letter_code
_entity_poly.pdbx_strand_id
1 'polypeptide(L)'
;MMEQTSKRTRKRHSAEFKAKVVTAALREDQTLNPLSTRFGVPPVVIGDWKKQALLALPGLFGQKVQRDAAAVAARERELYEQIGRLERENGWLKKKLGPLD
;
A
#
# COMPACT_ATOMS: atom_id res chain seq x y z
N MET A 1 -29.49 33.97 2.51
CA MET A 1 -28.06 34.09 2.88
C MET A 1 -27.40 32.76 2.52
N MET A 2 -26.70 32.68 1.40
CA MET A 2 -26.06 31.43 0.93
C MET A 2 -24.66 31.34 1.55
N GLU A 3 -24.44 30.43 2.49
CA GLU A 3 -23.10 30.17 3.02
C GLU A 3 -22.40 29.16 2.10
N GLN A 4 -21.35 29.64 1.43
CA GLN A 4 -20.56 28.88 0.48
C GLN A 4 -19.75 27.80 1.23
N THR A 5 -20.11 26.52 1.09
CA THR A 5 -19.25 25.42 1.56
C THR A 5 -18.14 25.20 0.54
N SER A 6 -17.04 25.92 0.71
CA SER A 6 -15.83 25.73 -0.08
C SER A 6 -15.38 24.26 0.00
N LYS A 7 -15.21 23.63 -1.18
CA LYS A 7 -14.84 22.23 -1.36
C LYS A 7 -13.49 21.95 -0.68
N ARG A 8 -13.54 21.44 0.55
CA ARG A 8 -12.35 21.15 1.38
C ARG A 8 -11.54 20.04 0.71
N THR A 9 -10.47 20.41 0.02
CA THR A 9 -9.50 19.48 -0.55
C THR A 9 -8.88 18.67 0.58
N ARG A 10 -9.13 17.35 0.58
CA ARG A 10 -8.52 16.44 1.58
C ARG A 10 -7.00 16.51 1.45
N LYS A 11 -6.33 17.05 2.46
CA LYS A 11 -4.86 16.98 2.56
C LYS A 11 -4.44 15.51 2.59
N ARG A 12 -3.64 15.10 1.61
CA ARG A 12 -3.02 13.77 1.59
C ARG A 12 -1.75 13.82 2.43
N HIS A 13 -1.66 12.97 3.43
CA HIS A 13 -0.47 12.80 4.27
C HIS A 13 0.34 11.60 3.79
N SER A 14 1.68 11.71 3.79
CA SER A 14 2.57 10.60 3.46
C SER A 14 2.46 9.46 4.48
N ALA A 15 2.81 8.25 4.07
CA ALA A 15 2.81 7.08 4.96
C ALA A 15 3.74 7.28 6.16
N GLU A 16 4.92 7.85 5.93
CA GLU A 16 5.91 8.19 6.96
C GLU A 16 5.35 9.18 7.99
N PHE A 17 4.65 10.21 7.52
CA PHE A 17 4.04 11.19 8.39
C PHE A 17 2.95 10.56 9.26
N LYS A 18 2.08 9.73 8.67
CA LYS A 18 1.05 9.00 9.42
C LYS A 18 1.68 8.08 10.48
N ALA A 19 2.74 7.35 10.12
CA ALA A 19 3.46 6.48 11.06
C ALA A 19 4.02 7.28 12.24
N LYS A 20 4.69 8.42 11.98
CA LYS A 20 5.23 9.30 13.03
C LYS A 20 4.14 9.79 14.00
N VAL A 21 3.00 10.23 13.46
CA VAL A 21 1.85 10.70 14.27
C VAL A 21 1.27 9.57 15.10
N VAL A 22 1.06 8.39 14.49
CA VAL A 22 0.50 7.22 15.17
C VAL A 22 1.45 6.69 16.25
N THR A 23 2.76 6.61 16.00
CA THR A 23 3.74 6.20 17.02
C THR A 23 3.69 7.13 18.22
N ALA A 24 3.57 8.44 17.99
CA ALA A 24 3.41 9.42 19.07
C ALA A 24 2.05 9.28 19.80
N ALA A 25 1.01 8.81 19.12
CA ALA A 25 -0.30 8.53 19.72
C ALA A 25 -0.41 7.17 20.44
N LEU A 26 0.52 6.25 20.17
CA LEU A 26 0.61 4.93 20.81
C LEU A 26 1.49 4.96 22.06
N ARG A 27 2.55 5.77 22.06
CA ARG A 27 3.28 6.12 23.28
C ARG A 27 2.34 6.96 24.13
N GLU A 28 1.99 6.50 25.33
CA GLU A 28 0.97 7.10 26.21
C GLU A 28 1.27 8.55 26.66
N ASP A 29 2.36 9.14 26.18
CA ASP A 29 2.87 10.46 26.54
C ASP A 29 2.01 11.64 26.04
N GLN A 30 1.16 11.46 25.02
CA GLN A 30 0.37 12.56 24.47
C GLN A 30 -1.07 12.14 24.12
N THR A 31 -2.05 12.80 24.73
CA THR A 31 -3.46 12.69 24.34
C THR A 31 -3.68 13.28 22.94
N LEU A 32 -4.80 12.93 22.27
CA LEU A 32 -5.07 13.31 20.87
C LEU A 32 -5.10 14.83 20.63
N ASN A 33 -5.42 15.62 21.67
CA ASN A 33 -5.50 17.08 21.59
C ASN A 33 -4.11 17.74 21.45
N PRO A 34 -3.12 17.47 22.33
CA PRO A 34 -1.74 17.92 22.13
C PRO A 34 -1.15 17.51 20.78
N LEU A 35 -1.41 16.28 20.33
CA LEU A 35 -0.93 15.78 19.04
C LEU A 35 -1.55 16.55 17.86
N SER A 36 -2.82 16.91 17.97
CA SER A 36 -3.49 17.71 16.95
C SER A 36 -2.83 19.07 16.76
N THR A 37 -2.49 19.75 17.84
CA THR A 37 -1.78 21.04 17.79
C THR A 37 -0.36 20.87 17.24
N ARG A 38 0.36 19.82 17.68
CA ARG A 38 1.75 19.57 17.28
C ARG A 38 1.91 19.22 15.82
N PHE A 39 1.01 18.39 15.29
CA PHE A 39 1.10 17.86 13.92
C PHE A 39 0.14 18.54 12.94
N GLY A 40 -0.73 19.44 13.41
CA GLY A 40 -1.73 20.12 12.58
C GLY A 40 -2.77 19.16 12.00
N VAL A 41 -3.03 18.03 12.68
CA VAL A 41 -3.95 16.98 12.23
C VAL A 41 -5.13 16.90 13.19
N PRO A 42 -6.39 16.97 12.73
CA PRO A 42 -7.54 16.90 13.62
C PRO A 42 -7.55 15.63 14.50
N PRO A 43 -7.98 15.69 15.77
CA PRO A 43 -7.93 14.55 16.70
C PRO A 43 -8.67 13.30 16.19
N VAL A 44 -9.79 13.51 15.47
CA VAL A 44 -10.57 12.44 14.83
C VAL A 44 -9.72 11.66 13.82
N VAL A 45 -8.96 12.37 12.99
CA VAL A 45 -8.10 11.76 11.96
C VAL A 45 -6.93 10.99 12.59
N ILE A 46 -6.35 11.52 13.67
CA ILE A 46 -5.32 10.83 14.45
C ILE A 46 -5.89 9.54 15.05
N GLY A 47 -7.11 9.60 15.61
CA GLY A 47 -7.82 8.44 16.14
C GLY A 47 -8.07 7.37 15.08
N ASP A 48 -8.48 7.77 13.88
CA ASP A 48 -8.69 6.84 12.76
C ASP A 48 -7.38 6.16 12.32
N TRP A 49 -6.29 6.91 12.20
CA TRP A 49 -4.98 6.31 11.87
C TRP A 49 -4.47 5.39 12.97
N LYS A 50 -4.68 5.74 14.24
CA LYS A 50 -4.32 4.88 15.37
C LYS A 50 -5.08 3.55 15.31
N LYS A 51 -6.40 3.58 15.05
CA LYS A 51 -7.20 2.36 14.85
C LYS A 51 -6.70 1.53 13.67
N GLN A 52 -6.45 2.16 12.52
CA GLN A 52 -5.93 1.48 11.33
C GLN A 52 -4.59 0.79 11.62
N ALA A 53 -3.68 1.45 12.32
CA ALA A 53 -2.40 0.87 12.69
C ALA A 53 -2.55 -0.31 13.65
N LEU A 54 -3.40 -0.19 14.68
CA LEU A 54 -3.67 -1.28 15.62
C LEU A 54 -4.25 -2.52 14.93
N LEU A 55 -5.12 -2.35 13.93
CA LEU A 55 -5.64 -3.46 13.13
C LEU A 55 -4.59 -4.09 12.23
N ALA A 56 -3.66 -3.30 11.68
CA ALA A 56 -2.60 -3.78 10.79
C ALA A 56 -1.42 -4.43 11.54
N LEU A 57 -1.15 -4.00 12.79
CA LEU A 57 0.00 -4.47 13.58
C LEU A 57 0.10 -5.99 13.71
N PRO A 58 -0.96 -6.75 14.05
CA PRO A 58 -0.89 -8.22 14.12
C PRO A 58 -0.43 -8.86 12.81
N GLY A 59 -0.83 -8.28 11.67
CA GLY A 59 -0.43 -8.75 10.35
C GLY A 59 1.07 -8.59 10.09
N LEU A 60 1.71 -7.57 10.68
CA LEU A 60 3.15 -7.32 10.53
C LEU A 60 4.00 -8.33 11.30
N PHE A 61 3.52 -8.83 12.45
CA PHE A 61 4.21 -9.85 13.22
C PHE A 61 3.85 -11.28 12.77
N GLY A 62 2.91 -11.43 11.84
CA GLY A 62 2.52 -12.72 11.29
C GLY A 62 3.49 -13.23 10.22
N GLN A 63 3.83 -14.52 10.28
CA GLN A 63 4.52 -15.26 9.21
C GLN A 63 3.79 -15.22 7.86
N LYS A 64 2.52 -14.80 7.85
CA LYS A 64 1.69 -14.67 6.65
C LYS A 64 2.28 -13.70 5.62
N VAL A 65 2.89 -12.60 6.03
CA VAL A 65 3.48 -11.62 5.08
C VAL A 65 4.64 -12.24 4.30
N GLN A 66 5.49 -13.03 4.96
CA GLN A 66 6.58 -13.73 4.28
C GLN A 66 6.07 -14.84 3.36
N ARG A 67 5.04 -15.59 3.79
CA ARG A 67 4.39 -16.62 2.96
C ARG A 67 3.72 -16.02 1.72
N ASP A 68 3.02 -14.89 1.89
CA ASP A 68 2.37 -14.19 0.78
C ASP A 68 3.43 -13.65 -0.21
N ALA A 69 4.54 -13.10 0.27
CA ALA A 69 5.66 -12.68 -0.59
C ALA A 69 6.31 -13.86 -1.33
N ALA A 70 6.52 -14.99 -0.67
CA ALA A 70 7.05 -16.20 -1.29
C ALA A 70 6.10 -16.77 -2.35
N ALA A 71 4.79 -16.74 -2.10
CA ALA A 71 3.78 -17.16 -3.06
C ALA A 71 3.73 -16.25 -4.30
N VAL A 72 3.84 -14.93 -4.10
CA VAL A 72 3.95 -13.95 -5.20
C VAL A 72 5.19 -14.22 -6.03
N ALA A 73 6.36 -14.40 -5.40
CA ALA A 73 7.60 -14.69 -6.10
C ALA A 73 7.55 -16.04 -6.85
N ALA A 74 6.88 -17.04 -6.31
CA ALA A 74 6.68 -18.32 -6.99
C ALA A 74 5.82 -18.17 -8.26
N ARG A 75 4.71 -17.43 -8.15
CA ARG A 75 3.84 -17.13 -9.30
C ARG A 75 4.58 -16.31 -10.37
N GLU A 76 5.39 -15.35 -9.96
CA GLU A 76 6.19 -14.54 -10.88
C GLU A 76 7.20 -15.40 -11.66
N ARG A 77 7.88 -16.35 -11.00
CA ARG A 77 8.76 -17.30 -11.68
C ARG A 77 8.01 -18.16 -12.70
N GLU A 78 6.86 -18.71 -12.32
CA GLU A 78 6.03 -19.53 -13.23
C GLU A 78 5.63 -18.73 -14.47
N LEU A 79 5.21 -17.48 -14.30
CA LEU A 79 4.86 -16.59 -15.41
C LEU A 79 6.04 -16.32 -16.33
N TYR A 80 7.23 -16.01 -15.80
CA TYR A 80 8.42 -15.80 -16.64
C TYR A 80 8.82 -17.07 -17.42
N GLU A 81 8.70 -18.25 -16.82
CA GLU A 81 8.93 -19.50 -17.54
C GLU A 81 7.92 -19.74 -18.66
N GLN A 82 6.63 -19.44 -18.42
CA GLN A 82 5.59 -19.51 -19.45
C GLN A 82 5.88 -18.55 -20.60
N ILE A 83 6.25 -17.30 -20.29
CA ILE A 83 6.64 -16.31 -21.30
C ILE A 83 7.81 -16.84 -22.13
N GLY A 84 8.88 -17.33 -21.51
CA GLY A 84 10.04 -17.86 -22.24
C GLY A 84 9.72 -19.10 -23.10
N ARG A 85 8.77 -19.96 -22.67
CA ARG A 85 8.26 -21.06 -23.51
C ARG A 85 7.51 -20.51 -24.72
N LEU A 86 6.57 -19.59 -24.50
CA LEU A 86 5.77 -18.99 -25.57
C LEU A 86 6.63 -18.21 -26.57
N GLU A 87 7.68 -17.53 -26.12
CA GLU A 87 8.62 -16.84 -27.01
C GLU A 87 9.36 -17.82 -27.93
N ARG A 88 9.82 -18.95 -27.40
CA ARG A 88 10.48 -19.99 -28.20
C ARG A 88 9.52 -20.64 -29.19
N GLU A 89 8.30 -20.98 -28.75
CA GLU A 89 7.26 -21.54 -29.61
C GLU A 89 6.88 -20.58 -30.74
N ASN A 90 6.63 -19.30 -30.42
CA ASN A 90 6.38 -18.27 -31.41
C ASN A 90 7.56 -18.07 -32.37
N GLY A 91 8.79 -18.08 -31.86
CA GLY A 91 10.00 -18.00 -32.70
C GLY A 91 10.10 -19.18 -33.67
N TRP A 92 9.79 -20.38 -33.20
CA TRP A 92 9.76 -21.59 -34.04
C TRP A 92 8.65 -21.52 -35.10
N LEU A 93 7.43 -21.12 -34.71
CA LEU A 93 6.29 -20.97 -35.62
C LEU A 93 6.58 -19.94 -36.71
N LYS A 94 7.11 -18.76 -36.34
CA LYS A 94 7.52 -17.72 -37.29
C LYS A 94 8.56 -18.24 -38.29
N LYS A 95 9.54 -19.02 -37.82
CA LYS A 95 10.55 -19.65 -38.71
C LYS A 95 9.93 -20.69 -39.65
N LYS A 96 8.93 -21.44 -39.19
CA LYS A 96 8.28 -22.50 -39.97
C LYS A 96 7.29 -21.99 -41.01
N LEU A 97 6.56 -20.92 -40.69
CA LEU A 97 5.54 -20.36 -41.58
C LEU A 97 6.11 -19.51 -42.71
N GLY A 98 7.39 -19.10 -42.63
CA GLY A 98 7.99 -18.18 -43.61
C GLY A 98 7.31 -16.80 -43.62
N PRO A 99 7.75 -15.87 -44.48
CA PRO A 99 6.96 -14.67 -44.76
C PRO A 99 5.61 -15.12 -45.35
N LEU A 100 4.50 -14.68 -44.77
CA LEU A 100 3.23 -14.74 -45.49
C LEU A 100 3.31 -13.66 -46.58
N ASP A 101 3.46 -14.08 -47.84
CA ASP A 101 3.09 -13.26 -49.00
C ASP A 101 1.55 -13.09 -49.06
#